data_AF-A0A7S0EN49-F1
#
_entry.id   AF-A0A7S0EN49-F1
#
_cell.length_a   1.000
_cell.length_b   1.000
_cell.length_c   1.000
_cell.angle_alpha   90.00
_cell.angle_beta   90.00
_cell.angle_gamma   90.00
#
_symmetry.space_group_name_H-M   'P 1'
#
loop_
_entity.id
_entity.type
_entity.pdbx_description
1 polymer ?
#
loop_
_entity_poly.entity_id
_entity_poly.type
_entity_poly.pdbx_seq_one_letter_code
_entity_poly.pdbx_strand_id
1 'polypeptide(L)'
;TRMSHGYTQPVRTSSELAQSWFDRGCVWAAGFHREEASHCFQQAIEADESCCMAHWGLALMNGPDYNFSAKQGFYGLAAQPDGYPSLNVAAAAAAKAVVLAAGGPAREEALARALVLRYEWPVTEGTPALQERYADEMERVALLFATDADVQAVCAEALMCLAPWELYESDRTPKPIGLRVKAALDRGLQASPKHIWLCHLKVHYSEMGPVDAFDWHAANALRGAGVEAGHLIHMPTHLDIQVGDYGSSMALNQAAVAADLKLHALSPSRFTIYFGYVIHNMEFCAWAAMLAGCKATALAAAEQIETFLTDEVLRSHPIMPTFNELYLTTRLMALVRFGLWAEILATPFKPDAALYAAHTLFLHYARGVAFGATADVPSGRAEERAFLALLKQTEPGHRRKHNVDIVQMGEVAAEVLAAELLYREGACDQAFGRLEAGVARFDALPYDEPHGWLISVRQTLGALLTEHGRHEAATTVYTQDLAIFPANVWSLTGLKICHEARADPRLAAVERELKVAQQLADVPIGASCACALQSWRQEKCCAP
;
A
#
# COMPACT_ATOMS: atom_id res chain seq x y z
N THR A 1 -0.22 24.83 4.24
CA THR A 1 0.37 23.69 4.99
C THR A 1 1.60 24.16 5.74
N ARG A 2 1.85 23.68 6.96
CA ARG A 2 3.13 23.92 7.66
C ARG A 2 4.18 23.06 6.97
N MET A 3 4.89 23.64 6.00
CA MET A 3 6.07 23.01 5.39
C MET A 3 7.20 23.07 6.42
N SER A 4 8.07 22.04 6.46
CA SER A 4 9.17 21.94 7.41
C SER A 4 9.92 23.27 7.48
N HIS A 5 9.80 23.96 8.62
CA HIS A 5 10.55 25.20 8.83
C HIS A 5 12.03 24.81 8.94
N GLY A 6 12.75 24.79 7.81
CA GLY A 6 14.19 24.53 7.80
C GLY A 6 14.76 23.65 6.68
N TYR A 7 13.96 23.01 5.82
CA TYR A 7 14.56 22.38 4.62
C TYR A 7 14.92 23.46 3.60
N THR A 8 16.17 23.45 3.14
CA THR A 8 16.61 24.25 2.01
C THR A 8 17.70 23.51 1.25
N GLN A 9 17.57 23.47 -0.07
CA GLN A 9 18.60 22.97 -0.97
C GLN A 9 19.03 24.14 -1.86
N PRO A 10 20.14 24.82 -1.55
CA PRO A 10 20.57 25.99 -2.30
C PRO A 10 20.75 25.66 -3.79
N VAL A 11 20.10 26.46 -4.65
CA VAL A 11 20.25 26.40 -6.11
C VAL A 11 20.72 27.75 -6.64
N ARG A 12 21.34 27.76 -7.82
CA ARG A 12 21.74 28.98 -8.50
C ARG A 12 20.51 29.73 -8.99
N THR A 13 20.08 30.70 -8.19
CA THR A 13 19.07 31.70 -8.51
C THR A 13 19.37 32.97 -7.72
N SER A 14 18.99 34.13 -8.24
CA SER A 14 18.98 35.39 -7.48
C SER A 14 17.60 35.70 -6.86
N SER A 15 16.61 34.84 -7.08
CA SER A 15 15.23 35.02 -6.63
C SER A 15 14.98 34.21 -5.36
N GLU A 16 14.85 34.88 -4.22
CA GLU A 16 14.47 34.24 -2.95
C GLU A 16 13.12 33.51 -3.04
N LEU A 17 12.22 34.04 -3.89
CA LEU A 17 10.93 33.42 -4.15
C LEU A 17 11.09 32.11 -4.94
N ALA A 18 11.96 32.08 -5.95
CA ALA A 18 12.25 30.86 -6.71
C ALA A 18 12.88 29.78 -5.80
N GLN A 19 13.87 30.16 -4.97
CA GLN A 19 14.46 29.24 -3.97
C GLN A 19 13.39 28.69 -3.02
N SER A 20 12.51 29.55 -2.51
CA SER A 20 11.44 29.14 -1.60
C SER A 20 10.45 28.16 -2.23
N TRP A 21 10.10 28.36 -3.51
CA TRP A 21 9.23 27.42 -4.23
C TRP A 21 9.94 26.12 -4.59
N PHE A 22 11.23 26.19 -4.94
CA PHE A 22 12.06 25.02 -5.20
C PHE A 22 12.17 24.12 -3.96
N ASP A 23 12.46 24.70 -2.79
CA ASP A 23 12.54 23.98 -1.53
C ASP A 23 11.20 23.30 -1.18
N ARG A 24 10.08 23.98 -1.45
CA ARG A 24 8.75 23.39 -1.30
C ARG A 24 8.52 22.22 -2.25
N GLY A 25 8.93 22.36 -3.51
CA GLY A 25 8.83 21.29 -4.50
C GLY A 25 9.60 20.04 -4.08
N CYS A 26 10.79 20.21 -3.49
CA CYS A 26 11.59 19.09 -2.98
C CYS A 26 10.92 18.36 -1.81
N VAL A 27 10.26 19.08 -0.89
CA VAL A 27 9.50 18.45 0.21
C VAL A 27 8.33 17.63 -0.33
N TRP A 28 7.60 18.14 -1.32
CA TRP A 28 6.49 17.40 -1.94
C TRP A 28 6.97 16.23 -2.81
N ALA A 29 8.11 16.39 -3.49
CA ALA A 29 8.78 15.32 -4.22
C ALA A 29 9.17 14.19 -3.27
N ALA A 30 9.75 14.53 -2.11
CA ALA A 30 10.07 13.57 -1.07
C ALA A 30 8.83 12.83 -0.55
N GLY A 31 7.64 13.43 -0.59
CA GLY A 31 6.38 12.76 -0.22
C GLY A 31 5.63 12.10 -1.36
N PHE A 32 6.24 11.98 -2.54
CA PHE A 32 5.62 11.48 -3.77
C PHE A 32 4.32 12.18 -4.19
N HIS A 33 4.04 13.38 -3.66
CA HIS A 33 2.96 14.23 -4.17
C HIS A 33 3.46 15.02 -5.38
N ARG A 34 3.64 14.30 -6.48
CA ARG A 34 4.30 14.79 -7.70
C ARG A 34 3.53 15.91 -8.42
N GLU A 35 2.21 15.93 -8.35
CA GLU A 35 1.36 17.01 -8.86
C GLU A 35 1.64 18.33 -8.13
N GLU A 36 1.67 18.31 -6.79
CA GLU A 36 1.95 19.47 -5.95
C GLU A 36 3.42 19.91 -6.08
N ALA A 37 4.34 18.94 -6.17
CA ALA A 37 5.75 19.22 -6.45
C ALA A 37 5.94 19.88 -7.82
N SER A 38 5.30 19.37 -8.87
CA SER A 38 5.31 19.95 -10.23
C SER A 38 4.78 21.39 -10.21
N HIS A 39 3.68 21.64 -9.49
CA HIS A 39 3.15 22.99 -9.31
C HIS A 39 4.19 23.90 -8.63
N CYS A 40 4.83 23.45 -7.55
CA CYS A 40 5.87 24.22 -6.87
C CYS A 40 7.05 24.55 -7.80
N PHE A 41 7.52 23.59 -8.61
CA PHE A 41 8.60 23.83 -9.57
C PHE A 41 8.18 24.79 -10.68
N GLN A 42 6.93 24.73 -11.15
CA GLN A 42 6.40 25.70 -12.09
C GLN A 42 6.36 27.12 -11.50
N GLN A 43 5.96 27.28 -10.24
CA GLN A 43 6.02 28.56 -9.54
C GLN A 43 7.46 29.08 -9.35
N ALA A 44 8.43 28.18 -9.14
CA ALA A 44 9.84 28.56 -9.12
C ALA A 44 10.34 29.04 -10.48
N ILE A 45 9.91 28.40 -11.58
CA ILE A 45 10.22 28.84 -12.97
C ILE A 45 9.60 30.22 -13.25
N GLU A 46 8.37 30.47 -12.82
CA GLU A 46 7.70 31.77 -12.98
C GLU A 46 8.43 32.89 -12.21
N ALA A 47 9.02 32.56 -11.05
CA ALA A 47 9.78 33.50 -10.23
C ALA A 47 11.22 33.73 -10.74
N ASP A 48 11.81 32.77 -11.46
CA ASP A 48 13.10 32.88 -12.15
C ASP A 48 13.20 31.84 -13.28
N GLU A 49 12.95 32.27 -14.51
CA GLU A 49 12.99 31.39 -15.68
C GLU A 49 14.37 30.80 -15.97
N SER A 50 15.43 31.41 -15.41
CA SER A 50 16.82 30.96 -15.57
C SER A 50 17.24 29.92 -14.53
N CYS A 51 16.39 29.63 -13.54
CA CYS A 51 16.65 28.63 -12.51
C CYS A 51 16.64 27.22 -13.09
N CYS A 52 17.84 26.70 -13.42
CA CYS A 52 18.05 25.36 -13.98
C CYS A 52 17.32 24.28 -13.16
N MET A 53 17.47 24.32 -11.84
CA MET A 53 16.95 23.27 -10.97
C MET A 53 15.43 23.26 -10.87
N ALA A 54 14.75 24.39 -11.12
CA ALA A 54 13.30 24.43 -11.21
C ALA A 54 12.78 23.68 -12.45
N HIS A 55 13.43 23.87 -13.61
CA HIS A 55 13.14 23.09 -14.82
C HIS A 55 13.48 21.60 -14.64
N TRP A 56 14.60 21.29 -13.99
CA TRP A 56 14.97 19.92 -13.63
C TRP A 56 13.92 19.27 -12.72
N GLY A 57 13.43 19.99 -11.70
CA GLY A 57 12.41 19.48 -10.78
C GLY A 57 11.09 19.19 -11.48
N LEU A 58 10.64 20.10 -12.36
CA LEU A 58 9.45 19.89 -13.19
C LEU A 58 9.59 18.64 -14.07
N ALA A 59 10.77 18.44 -14.67
CA ALA A 59 11.08 17.26 -15.46
C ALA A 59 11.11 15.99 -14.62
N LEU A 60 11.69 16.02 -13.42
CA LEU A 60 11.76 14.85 -12.52
C LEU A 60 10.36 14.40 -12.09
N MET A 61 9.49 15.35 -11.76
CA MET A 61 8.13 15.08 -11.28
C MET A 61 7.20 14.54 -12.38
N ASN A 62 7.44 14.90 -13.64
CA ASN A 62 6.72 14.33 -14.79
C ASN A 62 7.29 12.99 -15.29
N GLY A 63 8.26 12.40 -14.57
CA GLY A 63 8.73 11.04 -14.81
C GLY A 63 8.14 10.03 -13.82
N PRO A 64 8.43 8.72 -14.01
CA PRO A 64 7.93 7.68 -13.12
C PRO A 64 8.57 7.75 -11.73
N ASP A 65 7.97 7.04 -10.78
CA ASP A 65 8.54 6.78 -9.44
C ASP A 65 8.46 5.30 -9.06
N TYR A 66 8.83 5.01 -7.81
CA TYR A 66 8.80 3.66 -7.25
C TYR A 66 7.39 3.05 -7.27
N ASN A 67 6.37 3.85 -6.95
CA ASN A 67 4.98 3.42 -6.80
C ASN A 67 4.17 3.53 -8.12
N PHE A 68 4.59 4.37 -9.06
CA PHE A 68 3.97 4.49 -10.37
C PHE A 68 5.00 4.41 -11.51
N SER A 69 5.39 3.17 -11.82
CA SER A 69 6.45 2.82 -12.78
C SER A 69 5.90 2.24 -14.10
N ALA A 70 6.79 1.69 -14.93
CA ALA A 70 6.41 0.95 -16.14
C ALA A 70 5.40 -0.18 -15.87
N LYS A 71 5.57 -0.93 -14.77
CA LYS A 71 4.69 -2.07 -14.42
C LYS A 71 3.26 -1.63 -14.08
N GLN A 72 3.09 -0.39 -13.64
CA GLN A 72 1.80 0.22 -13.31
C GLN A 72 1.22 1.01 -14.49
N GLY A 73 1.85 0.98 -15.66
CA GLY A 73 1.32 1.62 -16.87
C GLY A 73 1.63 3.12 -16.98
N PHE A 74 2.61 3.63 -16.23
CA PHE A 74 3.02 5.05 -16.25
C PHE A 74 3.17 5.59 -17.67
N TYR A 75 3.91 4.89 -18.53
CA TYR A 75 4.24 5.36 -19.88
C TYR A 75 3.02 5.51 -20.80
N GLY A 76 1.99 4.69 -20.61
CA GLY A 76 0.74 4.83 -21.34
C GLY A 76 -0.01 6.09 -20.94
N LEU A 77 -0.05 6.40 -19.64
CA LEU A 77 -0.70 7.60 -19.12
C LEU A 77 0.10 8.87 -19.46
N ALA A 78 1.44 8.80 -19.39
CA ALA A 78 2.31 9.94 -19.63
C ALA A 78 2.57 10.22 -21.13
N ALA A 79 2.04 9.39 -22.03
CA ALA A 79 2.08 9.58 -23.49
C ALA A 79 1.10 10.66 -23.98
N GLN A 80 1.04 11.79 -23.28
CA GLN A 80 0.21 12.94 -23.61
C GLN A 80 1.08 14.21 -23.75
N PRO A 81 0.70 15.16 -24.64
CA PRO A 81 1.53 16.31 -24.95
C PRO A 81 1.58 17.37 -23.84
N ASP A 82 0.60 17.38 -22.94
CA ASP A 82 0.43 18.35 -21.85
C ASP A 82 -0.23 17.70 -20.63
N GLY A 83 -0.51 18.51 -19.60
CA GLY A 83 -1.07 18.03 -18.34
C GLY A 83 -0.07 17.27 -17.47
N TYR A 84 -0.60 16.49 -16.53
CA TYR A 84 0.19 15.65 -15.64
C TYR A 84 -0.35 14.22 -15.62
N PRO A 85 0.53 13.20 -15.68
CA PRO A 85 1.95 13.27 -16.04
C PRO A 85 2.11 13.46 -17.56
N SER A 86 3.17 14.13 -18.02
CA SER A 86 3.45 14.26 -19.47
C SER A 86 4.93 14.09 -19.79
N LEU A 87 5.26 13.10 -20.65
CA LEU A 87 6.63 12.89 -21.13
C LEU A 87 7.10 13.96 -22.11
N ASN A 88 6.19 14.66 -22.79
CA ASN A 88 6.54 15.84 -23.58
C ASN A 88 7.01 16.98 -22.67
N VAL A 89 6.26 17.27 -21.60
CA VAL A 89 6.64 18.27 -20.59
C VAL A 89 7.96 17.88 -19.94
N ALA A 90 8.12 16.61 -19.56
CA ALA A 90 9.35 16.11 -18.96
C ALA A 90 10.58 16.29 -19.87
N ALA A 91 10.46 15.87 -21.14
CA ALA A 91 11.55 15.99 -22.11
C ALA A 91 11.94 17.45 -22.39
N ALA A 92 10.93 18.33 -22.57
CA ALA A 92 11.16 19.75 -22.83
C ALA A 92 11.84 20.45 -21.63
N ALA A 93 11.34 20.20 -20.42
CA ALA A 93 11.90 20.76 -19.19
C ALA A 93 13.31 20.24 -18.90
N ALA A 94 13.58 18.95 -19.14
CA ALA A 94 14.92 18.37 -19.00
C ALA A 94 15.93 18.99 -20.00
N ALA A 95 15.53 19.15 -21.27
CA ALA A 95 16.37 19.80 -22.27
C ALA A 95 16.66 21.27 -21.90
N LYS A 96 15.66 22.00 -21.40
CA LYS A 96 15.82 23.37 -20.91
C LYS A 96 16.78 23.45 -19.72
N ALA A 97 16.66 22.52 -18.77
CA ALA A 97 17.57 22.43 -17.63
C ALA A 97 19.03 22.26 -18.09
N VAL A 98 19.31 21.38 -19.05
CA VAL A 98 20.67 21.20 -19.60
C VAL A 98 21.24 22.49 -20.19
N VAL A 99 20.43 23.24 -20.96
CA VAL A 99 20.87 24.53 -21.55
C VAL A 99 21.18 25.55 -20.45
N LEU A 100 20.33 25.66 -19.43
CA LEU A 100 20.51 26.61 -18.34
C LEU A 100 21.64 26.22 -17.39
N ALA A 101 21.93 24.93 -17.24
CA ALA A 101 23.01 24.43 -16.38
C ALA A 101 24.41 24.79 -16.90
N ALA A 102 24.55 25.07 -18.21
CA ALA A 102 25.84 25.32 -18.85
C ALA A 102 26.62 26.45 -18.15
N GLY A 103 27.87 26.16 -17.75
CA GLY A 103 28.72 27.11 -17.03
C GLY A 103 28.25 27.42 -15.60
N GLY A 104 27.33 26.61 -15.06
CA GLY A 104 26.83 26.70 -13.69
C GLY A 104 27.58 25.82 -12.69
N PRO A 105 27.01 25.65 -11.47
CA PRO A 105 27.56 24.75 -10.48
C PRO A 105 27.62 23.32 -11.02
N ALA A 106 28.74 22.64 -10.80
CA ALA A 106 28.98 21.29 -11.31
C ALA A 106 27.88 20.28 -10.90
N ARG A 107 27.31 20.45 -9.71
CA ARG A 107 26.18 19.64 -9.21
C ARG A 107 24.94 19.76 -10.09
N GLU A 108 24.55 20.98 -10.45
CA GLU A 108 23.36 21.24 -11.27
C GLU A 108 23.57 20.73 -12.70
N GLU A 109 24.75 20.94 -13.27
CA GLU A 109 25.09 20.42 -14.59
C GLU A 109 25.05 18.90 -14.64
N ALA A 110 25.60 18.22 -13.63
CA ALA A 110 25.58 16.77 -13.55
C ALA A 110 24.15 16.21 -13.44
N LEU A 111 23.31 16.80 -12.57
CA LEU A 111 21.90 16.39 -12.41
C LEU A 111 21.07 16.62 -13.67
N ALA A 112 21.25 17.76 -14.35
CA ALA A 112 20.54 18.06 -15.59
C ALA A 112 20.96 17.12 -16.73
N ARG A 113 22.26 16.85 -16.87
CA ARG A 113 22.79 15.91 -17.88
C ARG A 113 22.35 14.48 -17.63
N ALA A 114 22.21 14.05 -16.38
CA ALA A 114 21.68 12.73 -16.06
C ALA A 114 20.18 12.65 -16.43
N LEU A 115 19.37 13.61 -15.97
CA LEU A 115 17.91 13.54 -16.12
C LEU A 115 17.44 13.56 -17.58
N VAL A 116 18.13 14.27 -18.47
CA VAL A 116 17.75 14.29 -19.90
C VAL A 116 17.84 12.91 -20.56
N LEU A 117 18.67 11.99 -20.03
CA LEU A 117 18.79 10.62 -20.54
C LEU A 117 17.53 9.77 -20.28
N ARG A 118 16.68 10.22 -19.35
CA ARG A 118 15.48 9.51 -18.90
C ARG A 118 14.31 9.60 -19.88
N TYR A 119 14.31 10.59 -20.78
CA TYR A 119 13.13 10.97 -21.54
C TYR A 119 13.37 11.00 -23.04
N GLU A 120 12.33 10.58 -23.77
CA GLU A 120 12.17 10.81 -25.21
C GLU A 120 10.72 11.23 -25.49
N TRP A 121 10.53 11.99 -26.55
CA TRP A 121 9.22 12.34 -27.07
C TRP A 121 9.25 12.35 -28.61
N PRO A 122 8.31 11.70 -29.32
CA PRO A 122 7.17 10.92 -28.80
C PRO A 122 7.59 9.63 -28.07
N VAL A 123 6.72 9.13 -27.19
CA VAL A 123 6.93 7.89 -26.43
C VAL A 123 6.92 6.68 -27.39
N THR A 124 7.92 5.82 -27.28
CA THR A 124 8.01 4.54 -27.98
C THR A 124 7.97 3.36 -27.01
N GLU A 125 7.86 2.13 -27.53
CA GLU A 125 8.01 0.91 -26.72
C GLU A 125 9.40 0.79 -26.05
N GLY A 126 10.40 1.50 -26.57
CA GLY A 126 11.76 1.53 -26.00
C GLY A 126 11.94 2.55 -24.87
N THR A 127 11.02 3.51 -24.70
CA THR A 127 11.10 4.56 -23.67
C THR A 127 11.36 4.00 -22.26
N PRO A 128 10.70 2.91 -21.80
CA PRO A 128 10.94 2.36 -20.47
C PRO A 128 12.40 1.97 -20.20
N ALA A 129 13.11 1.49 -21.22
CA ALA A 129 14.52 1.09 -21.09
C ALA A 129 15.48 2.27 -20.84
N LEU A 130 15.02 3.52 -21.04
CA LEU A 130 15.82 4.71 -20.71
C LEU A 130 16.02 4.90 -19.20
N GLN A 131 15.20 4.27 -18.35
CA GLN A 131 15.37 4.32 -16.90
C GLN A 131 16.72 3.73 -16.46
N GLU A 132 17.18 2.66 -17.10
CA GLU A 132 18.49 2.06 -16.79
C GLU A 132 19.63 3.05 -17.09
N ARG A 133 19.55 3.76 -18.22
CA ARG A 133 20.55 4.77 -18.58
C ARG A 133 20.59 5.92 -17.58
N TYR A 134 19.42 6.38 -17.15
CA TYR A 134 19.30 7.42 -16.13
C TYR A 134 19.84 6.95 -14.78
N ALA A 135 19.49 5.74 -14.32
CA ALA A 135 19.95 5.19 -13.07
C ALA A 135 21.47 4.97 -13.03
N ASP A 136 22.05 4.42 -14.10
CA ASP A 136 23.51 4.22 -14.22
C ASP A 136 24.26 5.56 -14.22
N GLU A 137 23.72 6.60 -14.87
CA GLU A 137 24.32 7.93 -14.82
C GLU A 137 24.16 8.57 -13.44
N MET A 138 23.00 8.41 -12.80
CA MET A 138 22.78 8.90 -11.43
C MET A 138 23.72 8.24 -10.42
N GLU A 139 24.10 6.98 -10.59
CA GLU A 139 25.13 6.36 -9.75
C GLU A 139 26.50 7.03 -9.93
N ARG A 140 26.89 7.40 -11.16
CA ARG A 140 28.14 8.16 -11.39
C ARG A 140 28.08 9.53 -10.73
N VAL A 141 26.95 10.23 -10.87
CA VAL A 141 26.71 11.52 -10.21
C VAL A 141 26.76 11.37 -8.68
N ALA A 142 26.15 10.33 -8.13
CA ALA A 142 26.17 10.05 -6.70
C ALA A 142 27.57 9.74 -6.16
N LEU A 143 28.46 9.15 -6.96
CA LEU A 143 29.86 8.97 -6.57
C LEU A 143 30.65 10.29 -6.60
N LEU A 144 30.36 11.17 -7.57
CA LEU A 144 30.98 12.50 -7.66
C LEU A 144 30.56 13.42 -6.50
N PHE A 145 29.32 13.28 -6.02
CA PHE A 145 28.75 14.06 -4.92
C PHE A 145 28.37 13.14 -3.73
N ALA A 146 29.34 12.34 -3.27
CA ALA A 146 29.10 11.27 -2.28
C ALA A 146 28.53 11.73 -0.93
N THR A 147 28.75 12.98 -0.53
CA THR A 147 28.23 13.56 0.73
C THR A 147 26.97 14.41 0.55
N ASP A 148 26.46 14.52 -0.68
CA ASP A 148 25.27 15.30 -1.00
C ASP A 148 24.02 14.43 -0.84
N ALA A 149 23.29 14.63 0.25
CA ALA A 149 22.16 13.79 0.62
C ALA A 149 21.01 13.84 -0.41
N ASP A 150 20.74 15.00 -1.01
CA ASP A 150 19.73 15.15 -2.04
C ASP A 150 20.11 14.38 -3.32
N VAL A 151 21.39 14.43 -3.75
CA VAL A 151 21.87 13.63 -4.90
C VAL A 151 21.76 12.13 -4.60
N GLN A 152 22.10 11.69 -3.38
CA GLN A 152 21.93 10.29 -2.99
C GLN A 152 20.45 9.87 -3.01
N ALA A 153 19.53 10.77 -2.63
CA ALA A 153 18.09 10.48 -2.65
C ALA A 153 17.58 10.25 -4.08
N VAL A 154 17.94 11.14 -5.01
CA VAL A 154 17.59 11.02 -6.43
C VAL A 154 18.18 9.73 -7.03
N CYS A 155 19.43 9.40 -6.69
CA CYS A 155 20.06 8.16 -7.13
C CYS A 155 19.38 6.92 -6.57
N ALA A 156 19.02 6.92 -5.29
CA ALA A 156 18.32 5.80 -4.66
C ALA A 156 16.95 5.59 -5.31
N GLU A 157 16.16 6.66 -5.52
CA GLU A 157 14.86 6.56 -6.20
C GLU A 157 15.02 6.03 -7.64
N ALA A 158 16.00 6.57 -8.41
CA ALA A 158 16.26 6.12 -9.77
C ALA A 158 16.56 4.61 -9.85
N LEU A 159 17.33 4.08 -8.91
CA LEU A 159 17.63 2.65 -8.80
C LEU A 159 16.40 1.84 -8.36
N MET A 160 15.63 2.34 -7.40
CA MET A 160 14.40 1.70 -6.94
C MET A 160 13.36 1.57 -8.07
N CYS A 161 13.25 2.58 -8.94
CA CYS A 161 12.38 2.53 -10.13
C CYS A 161 12.69 1.39 -11.10
N LEU A 162 13.90 0.80 -11.07
CA LEU A 162 14.25 -0.34 -11.93
C LEU A 162 13.66 -1.66 -11.43
N ALA A 163 13.38 -1.77 -10.13
CA ALA A 163 12.89 -2.99 -9.49
C ALA A 163 11.86 -2.65 -8.40
N PRO A 164 10.73 -2.01 -8.78
CA PRO A 164 9.72 -1.58 -7.82
C PRO A 164 9.13 -2.80 -7.10
N TRP A 165 9.16 -2.77 -5.76
CA TRP A 165 8.82 -3.88 -4.85
C TRP A 165 9.51 -5.21 -5.12
N GLU A 166 10.72 -5.17 -5.71
CA GLU A 166 11.50 -6.37 -6.04
C GLU A 166 12.95 -6.28 -5.54
N LEU A 167 13.21 -5.49 -4.50
CA LEU A 167 14.56 -5.22 -3.98
C LEU A 167 15.17 -6.40 -3.18
N TYR A 168 14.35 -7.37 -2.79
CA TYR A 168 14.73 -8.57 -2.04
C TYR A 168 14.29 -9.84 -2.75
N GLU A 169 14.98 -10.94 -2.47
CA GLU A 169 14.55 -12.31 -2.77
C GLU A 169 13.44 -12.76 -1.81
N SER A 170 12.79 -13.88 -2.12
CA SER A 170 11.72 -14.44 -1.28
C SER A 170 12.18 -14.86 0.12
N ASP A 171 13.47 -15.13 0.31
CA ASP A 171 14.09 -15.40 1.62
C ASP A 171 14.51 -14.13 2.37
N ARG A 172 14.12 -12.96 1.87
CA ARG A 172 14.45 -11.62 2.41
C ARG A 172 15.94 -11.29 2.36
N THR A 173 16.71 -11.91 1.46
CA THR A 173 18.07 -11.42 1.13
C THR A 173 18.02 -10.31 0.07
N PRO A 174 18.82 -9.23 0.19
CA PRO A 174 18.81 -8.16 -0.82
C PRO A 174 19.28 -8.65 -2.19
N LYS A 175 18.54 -8.32 -3.25
CA LYS A 175 18.97 -8.55 -4.65
C LYS A 175 20.15 -7.65 -5.01
N PRO A 176 20.88 -7.91 -6.13
CA PRO A 176 21.93 -7.01 -6.60
C PRO A 176 21.50 -5.55 -6.76
N ILE A 177 20.29 -5.30 -7.28
CA ILE A 177 19.72 -3.95 -7.36
C ILE A 177 19.42 -3.38 -5.96
N GLY A 178 18.91 -4.19 -5.03
CA GLY A 178 18.70 -3.80 -3.65
C GLY A 178 20.00 -3.39 -2.94
N LEU A 179 21.12 -4.05 -3.22
CA LEU A 179 22.44 -3.66 -2.70
C LEU A 179 22.91 -2.30 -3.24
N ARG A 180 22.65 -2.00 -4.52
CA ARG A 180 22.93 -0.68 -5.13
C ARG A 180 22.11 0.42 -4.44
N VAL A 181 20.80 0.18 -4.28
CA VAL A 181 19.89 1.09 -3.55
C VAL A 181 20.39 1.33 -2.13
N LYS A 182 20.69 0.26 -1.38
CA LYS A 182 21.21 0.34 -0.01
C LYS A 182 22.46 1.21 0.08
N ALA A 183 23.39 1.06 -0.86
CA ALA A 183 24.64 1.83 -0.86
C ALA A 183 24.40 3.34 -1.04
N ALA A 184 23.46 3.75 -1.90
CA ALA A 184 23.08 5.16 -2.05
C ALA A 184 22.40 5.70 -0.79
N LEU A 185 21.42 4.95 -0.25
CA LEU A 185 20.70 5.32 0.97
C LEU A 185 21.64 5.49 2.17
N ASP A 186 22.52 4.53 2.40
CA ASP A 186 23.42 4.55 3.56
C ASP A 186 24.43 5.71 3.49
N ARG A 187 24.97 6.03 2.30
CA ARG A 187 25.83 7.21 2.12
C ARG A 187 25.08 8.50 2.45
N GLY A 188 23.86 8.65 1.91
CA GLY A 188 23.04 9.83 2.12
C GLY A 188 22.66 10.02 3.58
N LEU A 189 22.19 8.96 4.24
CA LEU A 189 21.79 8.98 5.65
C LEU A 189 22.98 9.12 6.60
N GLN A 190 24.17 8.68 6.22
CA GLN A 190 25.38 8.99 6.98
C GLN A 190 25.67 10.50 7.01
N ALA A 191 25.47 11.19 5.88
CA ALA A 191 25.68 12.64 5.78
C ALA A 191 24.53 13.45 6.41
N SER A 192 23.29 13.01 6.22
CA SER A 192 22.09 13.67 6.73
C SER A 192 21.08 12.63 7.25
N PRO A 193 21.19 12.22 8.52
CA PRO A 193 20.40 11.13 9.09
C PRO A 193 18.88 11.37 9.08
N LYS A 194 18.45 12.63 9.03
CA LYS A 194 17.03 13.03 9.05
C LYS A 194 16.54 13.58 7.71
N HIS A 195 17.29 13.33 6.63
CA HIS A 195 16.89 13.76 5.30
C HIS A 195 15.59 13.07 4.88
N ILE A 196 14.50 13.82 4.77
CA ILE A 196 13.14 13.28 4.64
C ILE A 196 12.97 12.34 3.44
N TRP A 197 13.55 12.67 2.28
CA TRP A 197 13.44 11.81 1.09
C TRP A 197 14.21 10.50 1.26
N LEU A 198 15.39 10.54 1.90
CA LEU A 198 16.18 9.34 2.14
C LEU A 198 15.53 8.46 3.20
N CYS A 199 14.97 9.07 4.25
CA CYS A 199 14.23 8.36 5.28
C CYS A 199 13.01 7.65 4.69
N HIS A 200 12.26 8.33 3.82
CA HIS A 200 11.16 7.73 3.07
C HIS A 200 11.62 6.52 2.25
N LEU A 201 12.59 6.71 1.35
CA LEU A 201 13.09 5.61 0.50
C LEU A 201 13.70 4.46 1.32
N LYS A 202 14.30 4.77 2.48
CA LYS A 202 14.85 3.78 3.40
C LYS A 202 13.78 2.94 4.08
N VAL A 203 12.61 3.51 4.36
CA VAL A 203 11.46 2.73 4.86
C VAL A 203 10.99 1.75 3.78
N HIS A 204 10.78 2.21 2.53
CA HIS A 204 10.44 1.34 1.41
C HIS A 204 11.49 0.25 1.13
N TYR A 205 12.77 0.57 1.33
CA TYR A 205 13.83 -0.44 1.28
C TYR A 205 13.76 -1.44 2.45
N SER A 206 13.37 -0.99 3.64
CA SER A 206 13.42 -1.81 4.85
C SER A 206 12.21 -2.74 4.98
N GLU A 207 11.01 -2.32 4.54
CA GLU A 207 9.75 -3.07 4.68
C GLU A 207 9.79 -4.48 4.09
N MET A 208 10.51 -4.64 2.97
CA MET A 208 10.72 -5.92 2.30
C MET A 208 11.76 -6.84 2.97
N GLY A 209 12.58 -6.28 3.86
CA GLY A 209 13.71 -6.94 4.48
C GLY A 209 13.35 -7.76 5.73
N PRO A 210 14.36 -8.35 6.38
CA PRO A 210 14.15 -9.02 7.65
C PRO A 210 13.96 -7.97 8.77
N VAL A 211 13.05 -8.24 9.70
CA VAL A 211 12.61 -7.31 10.77
C VAL A 211 13.79 -6.81 11.63
N ASP A 212 14.79 -7.67 11.87
CA ASP A 212 15.98 -7.33 12.65
C ASP A 212 16.92 -6.34 11.93
N ALA A 213 16.76 -6.14 10.62
CA ALA A 213 17.51 -5.19 9.81
C ALA A 213 16.76 -3.87 9.52
N PHE A 214 15.56 -3.69 10.07
CA PHE A 214 14.77 -2.48 9.86
C PHE A 214 15.48 -1.21 10.35
N ASP A 215 15.42 -0.15 9.55
CA ASP A 215 15.94 1.16 9.92
C ASP A 215 14.89 1.99 10.68
N TRP A 216 14.79 1.73 11.98
CA TRP A 216 13.91 2.51 12.87
C TRP A 216 14.34 3.97 13.02
N HIS A 217 15.60 4.31 12.74
CA HIS A 217 16.03 5.71 12.76
C HIS A 217 15.35 6.49 11.64
N ALA A 218 15.33 5.95 10.42
CA ALA A 218 14.64 6.53 9.27
C ALA A 218 13.13 6.69 9.53
N ALA A 219 12.46 5.64 10.00
CA ALA A 219 11.03 5.69 10.30
C ALA A 219 10.71 6.74 11.38
N ASN A 220 11.49 6.81 12.46
CA ASN A 220 11.26 7.78 13.53
C ASN A 220 11.61 9.22 13.13
N ALA A 221 12.55 9.42 12.19
CA ALA A 221 12.81 10.73 11.62
C ALA A 221 11.59 11.29 10.88
N LEU A 222 10.83 10.44 10.17
CA LEU A 222 9.59 10.85 9.49
C LEU A 222 8.48 11.19 10.48
N ARG A 223 8.29 10.42 11.56
CA ARG A 223 7.32 10.75 12.62
C ARG A 223 7.55 12.14 13.20
N GLY A 224 8.80 12.56 13.32
CA GLY A 224 9.21 13.86 13.85
C GLY A 224 9.42 14.96 12.82
N ALA A 225 9.17 14.71 11.52
CA ALA A 225 9.52 15.65 10.45
C ALA A 225 8.68 16.93 10.44
N GLY A 226 7.49 16.91 11.05
CA GLY A 226 6.60 18.08 11.13
C GLY A 226 6.07 18.56 9.77
N VAL A 227 6.06 17.67 8.77
CA VAL A 227 5.54 17.92 7.42
C VAL A 227 4.07 17.49 7.34
N GLU A 228 3.23 18.33 6.73
CA GLU A 228 1.81 18.01 6.46
C GLU A 228 1.64 17.34 5.08
N ALA A 229 2.49 16.36 4.75
CA ALA A 229 2.35 15.51 3.56
C ALA A 229 1.90 14.12 3.99
N GLY A 230 0.68 13.71 3.64
CA GLY A 230 0.07 12.52 4.23
C GLY A 230 0.88 11.26 3.96
N HIS A 231 1.40 11.07 2.76
CA HIS A 231 2.25 9.92 2.46
C HIS A 231 3.51 9.84 3.37
N LEU A 232 4.19 10.96 3.65
CA LEU A 232 5.34 10.97 4.58
C LEU A 232 4.94 10.64 6.03
N ILE A 233 3.76 11.08 6.47
CA ILE A 233 3.22 10.76 7.79
C ILE A 233 2.89 9.26 7.89
N HIS A 234 2.38 8.71 6.80
CA HIS A 234 2.03 7.29 6.67
C HIS A 234 3.26 6.38 6.65
N MET A 235 4.34 6.76 5.95
CA MET A 235 5.46 5.85 5.68
C MET A 235 5.94 4.98 6.85
N PRO A 236 6.14 5.49 8.08
CA PRO A 236 6.58 4.66 9.21
C PRO A 236 5.68 3.43 9.47
N THR A 237 4.41 3.47 9.07
CA THR A 237 3.46 2.39 9.30
C THR A 237 3.78 1.12 8.52
N HIS A 238 4.55 1.21 7.43
CA HIS A 238 5.07 0.03 6.72
C HIS A 238 5.96 -0.84 7.62
N LEU A 239 6.76 -0.26 8.52
CA LEU A 239 7.54 -1.05 9.49
C LEU A 239 6.71 -1.47 10.70
N ASP A 240 5.77 -0.62 11.14
CA ASP A 240 4.92 -0.89 12.31
C ASP A 240 4.10 -2.17 12.13
N ILE A 241 3.53 -2.36 10.94
CA ILE A 241 2.70 -3.54 10.68
C ILE A 241 3.48 -4.85 10.67
N GLN A 242 4.74 -4.80 10.23
CA GLN A 242 5.63 -5.96 10.15
C GLN A 242 6.02 -6.48 11.54
N VAL A 243 5.86 -5.66 12.58
CA VAL A 243 6.08 -6.04 14.00
C VAL A 243 4.80 -6.10 14.83
N GLY A 244 3.63 -5.90 14.19
CA GLY A 244 2.33 -6.00 14.85
C GLY A 244 1.95 -4.76 15.67
N ASP A 245 2.59 -3.61 15.46
CA ASP A 245 2.17 -2.33 16.05
C ASP A 245 1.02 -1.71 15.26
N TYR A 246 -0.12 -2.41 15.28
CA TYR A 246 -1.34 -1.96 14.61
C TYR A 246 -1.88 -0.65 15.20
N GLY A 247 -1.60 -0.36 16.48
CA GLY A 247 -2.02 0.87 17.16
C GLY A 247 -1.39 2.12 16.54
N SER A 248 -0.05 2.12 16.43
CA SER A 248 0.68 3.21 15.76
C SER A 248 0.30 3.31 14.29
N SER A 249 0.11 2.17 13.62
CA SER A 249 -0.29 2.11 12.22
C SER A 249 -1.63 2.82 11.98
N MET A 250 -2.68 2.51 12.77
CA MET A 250 -3.97 3.20 12.67
C MET A 250 -3.84 4.70 12.91
N ALA A 251 -3.15 5.10 13.98
CA ALA A 251 -3.07 6.50 14.39
C ALA A 251 -2.36 7.38 13.34
N LEU A 252 -1.24 6.91 12.79
CA LEU A 252 -0.52 7.66 11.75
C LEU A 252 -1.27 7.69 10.43
N ASN A 253 -1.95 6.60 10.04
CA ASN A 253 -2.77 6.60 8.84
C ASN A 253 -3.94 7.58 8.93
N GLN A 254 -4.61 7.66 10.08
CA GLN A 254 -5.65 8.67 10.31
C GLN A 254 -5.09 10.10 10.23
N ALA A 255 -3.90 10.34 10.80
CA ALA A 255 -3.24 11.64 10.71
C ALA A 255 -2.81 11.98 9.26
N ALA A 256 -2.32 11.00 8.51
CA ALA A 256 -1.94 11.12 7.11
C ALA A 256 -3.15 11.51 6.25
N VAL A 257 -4.26 10.77 6.36
CA VAL A 257 -5.51 11.09 5.67
C VAL A 257 -5.97 12.50 6.03
N ALA A 258 -5.99 12.87 7.31
CA ALA A 258 -6.41 14.21 7.72
C ALA A 258 -5.55 15.33 7.09
N ALA A 259 -4.23 15.12 6.98
CA ALA A 259 -3.32 16.06 6.33
C ALA A 259 -3.60 16.19 4.82
N ASP A 260 -3.78 15.06 4.12
CA ASP A 260 -4.09 15.06 2.69
C ASP A 260 -5.46 15.70 2.39
N LEU A 261 -6.48 15.43 3.20
CA LEU A 261 -7.82 16.00 2.99
C LEU A 261 -7.84 17.52 3.17
N LYS A 262 -7.00 18.05 4.08
CA LYS A 262 -6.79 19.49 4.24
C LYS A 262 -6.19 20.11 2.98
N LEU A 263 -5.22 19.44 2.34
CA LEU A 263 -4.62 19.93 1.10
C LEU A 263 -5.59 19.77 -0.08
N HIS A 264 -6.28 18.65 -0.19
CA HIS A 264 -7.29 18.39 -1.21
C HIS A 264 -8.38 19.47 -1.21
N ALA A 265 -8.89 19.87 -0.04
CA ALA A 265 -9.87 20.95 0.08
C ALA A 265 -9.37 22.30 -0.46
N LEU A 266 -8.06 22.55 -0.42
CA LEU A 266 -7.46 23.78 -0.95
C LEU A 266 -7.14 23.70 -2.44
N SER A 267 -6.94 22.49 -2.98
CA SER A 267 -6.35 22.29 -4.31
C SER A 267 -6.76 20.95 -4.95
N PRO A 268 -8.06 20.75 -5.20
CA PRO A 268 -8.58 19.47 -5.64
C PRO A 268 -8.04 19.01 -7.01
N SER A 269 -7.73 19.94 -7.91
CA SER A 269 -7.19 19.63 -9.24
C SER A 269 -5.80 19.00 -9.24
N ARG A 270 -5.10 19.01 -8.10
CA ARG A 270 -3.78 18.40 -7.94
C ARG A 270 -3.84 17.01 -7.31
N PHE A 271 -5.03 16.48 -7.05
CA PHE A 271 -5.23 15.11 -6.63
C PHE A 271 -5.78 14.35 -7.83
N THR A 272 -4.90 13.76 -8.65
CA THR A 272 -5.34 12.84 -9.72
C THR A 272 -4.75 11.47 -9.43
N ILE A 273 -3.46 11.29 -9.68
CA ILE A 273 -2.74 10.06 -9.33
C ILE A 273 -2.55 9.98 -7.82
N TYR A 274 -2.27 11.13 -7.18
CA TYR A 274 -2.07 11.18 -5.72
C TYR A 274 -3.28 10.67 -4.92
N PHE A 275 -4.49 10.63 -5.51
CA PHE A 275 -5.64 10.00 -4.85
C PHE A 275 -5.40 8.53 -4.47
N GLY A 276 -4.63 7.79 -5.27
CA GLY A 276 -4.26 6.42 -4.94
C GLY A 276 -3.57 6.31 -3.58
N TYR A 277 -2.70 7.27 -3.25
CA TYR A 277 -2.00 7.33 -1.96
C TYR A 277 -2.94 7.67 -0.79
N VAL A 278 -3.94 8.52 -1.02
CA VAL A 278 -4.93 8.85 0.02
C VAL A 278 -5.78 7.61 0.35
N ILE A 279 -6.26 6.91 -0.68
CA ILE A 279 -7.02 5.66 -0.54
C ILE A 279 -6.15 4.58 0.11
N HIS A 280 -4.87 4.53 -0.26
CA HIS A 280 -3.90 3.63 0.34
C HIS A 280 -3.81 3.80 1.85
N ASN A 281 -3.66 5.04 2.33
CA ASN A 281 -3.60 5.35 3.76
C ASN A 281 -4.90 4.93 4.48
N MET A 282 -6.07 5.11 3.85
CA MET A 282 -7.35 4.67 4.40
C MET A 282 -7.43 3.16 4.53
N GLU A 283 -7.02 2.43 3.49
CA GLU A 283 -7.05 0.97 3.54
C GLU A 283 -6.04 0.40 4.54
N PHE A 284 -4.85 1.01 4.65
CA PHE A 284 -3.85 0.64 5.65
C PHE A 284 -4.42 0.76 7.08
N CYS A 285 -5.13 1.86 7.35
CA CYS A 285 -5.87 2.03 8.60
C CYS A 285 -6.92 0.93 8.79
N ALA A 286 -7.73 0.65 7.76
CA ALA A 286 -8.77 -0.37 7.83
C ALA A 286 -8.18 -1.76 8.11
N TRP A 287 -7.09 -2.13 7.43
CA TRP A 287 -6.43 -3.41 7.58
C TRP A 287 -5.79 -3.59 8.95
N ALA A 288 -5.04 -2.59 9.44
CA ALA A 288 -4.47 -2.61 10.78
C ALA A 288 -5.57 -2.72 11.85
N ALA A 289 -6.66 -1.96 11.69
CA ALA A 289 -7.83 -2.02 12.56
C ALA A 289 -8.50 -3.40 12.54
N MET A 290 -8.61 -4.04 11.37
CA MET A 290 -9.13 -5.40 11.27
C MET A 290 -8.25 -6.39 12.03
N LEU A 291 -6.91 -6.36 11.87
CA LEU A 291 -6.00 -7.28 12.59
C LEU A 291 -5.96 -7.05 14.11
N ALA A 292 -6.21 -5.81 14.55
CA ALA A 292 -6.31 -5.43 15.95
C ALA A 292 -7.69 -5.70 16.58
N GLY A 293 -8.71 -6.03 15.79
CA GLY A 293 -10.08 -6.19 16.29
C GLY A 293 -10.79 -4.86 16.60
N CYS A 294 -10.36 -3.75 15.98
CA CYS A 294 -10.97 -2.43 16.11
C CYS A 294 -12.04 -2.22 15.02
N LYS A 295 -13.25 -2.74 15.25
CA LYS A 295 -14.35 -2.70 14.30
C LYS A 295 -14.73 -1.28 13.91
N ALA A 296 -14.87 -0.36 14.86
CA ALA A 296 -15.30 1.00 14.58
C ALA A 296 -14.32 1.71 13.63
N THR A 297 -13.02 1.60 13.90
CA THR A 297 -11.96 2.18 13.07
C THR A 297 -11.94 1.55 11.67
N ALA A 298 -12.04 0.22 11.58
CA ALA A 298 -12.03 -0.49 10.29
C ALA A 298 -13.21 -0.06 9.39
N LEU A 299 -14.41 0.02 9.96
CA LEU A 299 -15.61 0.44 9.23
C LEU A 299 -15.56 1.91 8.83
N ALA A 300 -15.10 2.80 9.70
CA ALA A 300 -14.97 4.22 9.41
C ALA A 300 -13.95 4.48 8.28
N ALA A 301 -12.81 3.79 8.29
CA ALA A 301 -11.81 3.89 7.24
C ALA A 301 -12.35 3.35 5.89
N ALA A 302 -13.08 2.24 5.91
CA ALA A 302 -13.73 1.70 4.71
C ALA A 302 -14.80 2.65 4.15
N GLU A 303 -15.61 3.27 5.02
CA GLU A 303 -16.63 4.26 4.62
C GLU A 303 -15.98 5.52 4.00
N GLN A 304 -14.80 5.93 4.50
CA GLN A 304 -14.04 7.01 3.86
C GLN A 304 -13.68 6.65 2.42
N ILE A 305 -13.17 5.43 2.16
CA ILE A 305 -12.88 4.98 0.79
C ILE A 305 -14.12 5.09 -0.10
N GLU A 306 -15.29 4.63 0.36
CA GLU A 306 -16.55 4.71 -0.39
C GLU A 306 -17.00 6.17 -0.64
N THR A 307 -16.75 7.05 0.32
CA THR A 307 -17.07 8.48 0.19
C THR A 307 -16.16 9.18 -0.83
N PHE A 308 -14.90 8.74 -0.93
CA PHE A 308 -13.92 9.27 -1.89
C PHE A 308 -14.13 8.71 -3.31
N LEU A 309 -14.44 7.43 -3.44
CA LEU A 309 -14.59 6.74 -4.73
C LEU A 309 -16.02 6.78 -5.25
N THR A 310 -16.43 7.97 -5.69
CA THR A 310 -17.73 8.20 -6.32
C THR A 310 -17.75 7.77 -7.79
N ASP A 311 -18.95 7.67 -8.37
CA ASP A 311 -19.13 7.50 -9.83
C ASP A 311 -18.38 8.55 -10.64
N GLU A 312 -18.37 9.81 -10.19
CA GLU A 312 -17.69 10.91 -10.86
C GLU A 312 -16.16 10.69 -10.87
N VAL A 313 -15.59 10.33 -9.72
CA VAL A 313 -14.14 10.07 -9.59
C VAL A 313 -13.73 8.87 -10.44
N LEU A 314 -14.47 7.77 -10.38
CA LEU A 314 -14.17 6.57 -11.16
C LEU A 314 -14.34 6.81 -12.67
N ARG A 315 -15.20 7.73 -13.10
CA ARG A 315 -15.38 8.08 -14.52
C ARG A 315 -14.47 9.20 -15.01
N SER A 316 -13.72 9.86 -14.14
CA SER A 316 -12.88 11.01 -14.50
C SER A 316 -11.76 10.65 -15.48
N HIS A 317 -11.28 9.41 -15.49
CA HIS A 317 -10.33 8.90 -16.46
C HIS A 317 -10.47 7.37 -16.63
N PRO A 318 -10.24 6.79 -17.83
CA PRO A 318 -10.35 5.33 -18.04
C PRO A 318 -9.48 4.46 -17.12
N ILE A 319 -8.40 5.04 -16.58
CA ILE A 319 -7.50 4.37 -15.63
C ILE A 319 -8.06 4.30 -14.21
N MET A 320 -8.98 5.20 -13.84
CA MET A 320 -9.43 5.33 -12.46
C MET A 320 -10.13 4.08 -11.92
N PRO A 321 -11.06 3.42 -12.66
CA PRO A 321 -11.66 2.18 -12.17
C PRO A 321 -10.60 1.09 -12.01
N THR A 322 -9.69 0.97 -12.98
CA THR A 322 -8.63 -0.04 -13.00
C THR A 322 -7.80 -0.03 -11.73
N PHE A 323 -7.40 1.14 -11.21
CA PHE A 323 -6.49 1.23 -10.06
C PHE A 323 -7.17 1.53 -8.73
N ASN A 324 -8.43 1.95 -8.72
CA ASN A 324 -9.08 2.41 -7.49
C ASN A 324 -10.33 1.61 -7.10
N GLU A 325 -11.09 1.05 -8.05
CA GLU A 325 -12.39 0.44 -7.73
C GLU A 325 -12.27 -0.79 -6.83
N LEU A 326 -11.17 -1.55 -6.94
CA LEU A 326 -10.92 -2.73 -6.11
C LEU A 326 -10.84 -2.38 -4.60
N TYR A 327 -10.44 -1.16 -4.23
CA TYR A 327 -10.39 -0.72 -2.83
C TYR A 327 -11.78 -0.63 -2.17
N LEU A 328 -12.87 -0.49 -2.95
CA LEU A 328 -14.24 -0.52 -2.40
C LEU A 328 -14.57 -1.86 -1.73
N THR A 329 -13.84 -2.93 -2.05
CA THR A 329 -14.01 -4.24 -1.42
C THR A 329 -13.60 -4.25 0.06
N THR A 330 -12.85 -3.24 0.52
CA THR A 330 -12.44 -3.08 1.92
C THR A 330 -13.63 -3.09 2.87
N ARG A 331 -14.74 -2.43 2.51
CA ARG A 331 -15.98 -2.42 3.30
C ARG A 331 -16.56 -3.82 3.44
N LEU A 332 -16.59 -4.60 2.34
CA LEU A 332 -17.10 -5.97 2.33
C LEU A 332 -16.22 -6.90 3.16
N MET A 333 -14.89 -6.76 3.07
CA MET A 333 -13.95 -7.53 3.88
C MET A 333 -14.11 -7.21 5.37
N ALA A 334 -14.25 -5.94 5.74
CA ALA A 334 -14.51 -5.56 7.13
C ALA A 334 -15.83 -6.16 7.65
N LEU A 335 -16.90 -6.15 6.85
CA LEU A 335 -18.16 -6.80 7.22
C LEU A 335 -17.97 -8.30 7.47
N VAL A 336 -17.23 -9.00 6.59
CA VAL A 336 -16.96 -10.43 6.74
C VAL A 336 -16.13 -10.70 7.99
N ARG A 337 -15.06 -9.93 8.22
CA ARG A 337 -14.19 -10.05 9.39
C ARG A 337 -14.97 -9.99 10.70
N PHE A 338 -15.88 -9.03 10.82
CA PHE A 338 -16.65 -8.79 12.04
C PHE A 338 -17.98 -9.54 12.09
N GLY A 339 -18.23 -10.44 11.13
CA GLY A 339 -19.44 -11.27 11.10
C GLY A 339 -20.74 -10.49 11.00
N LEU A 340 -20.73 -9.37 10.27
CA LEU A 340 -21.86 -8.48 10.06
C LEU A 340 -22.76 -9.00 8.91
N TRP A 341 -23.22 -10.24 9.07
CA TRP A 341 -23.94 -11.00 8.02
C TRP A 341 -25.22 -10.30 7.55
N ALA A 342 -25.99 -9.72 8.46
CA ALA A 342 -27.21 -9.01 8.12
C ALA A 342 -26.94 -7.77 7.25
N GLU A 343 -25.86 -7.03 7.54
CA GLU A 343 -25.46 -5.86 6.75
C GLU A 343 -25.01 -6.27 5.35
N ILE A 344 -24.25 -7.37 5.21
CA ILE A 344 -23.86 -7.92 3.90
C ILE A 344 -25.09 -8.28 3.06
N LEU A 345 -26.04 -9.01 3.66
CA LEU A 345 -27.24 -9.46 2.95
C LEU A 345 -28.17 -8.30 2.56
N ALA A 346 -28.14 -7.20 3.34
CA ALA A 346 -28.86 -5.96 3.05
C ALA A 346 -28.12 -5.04 2.07
N THR A 347 -26.83 -5.26 1.80
CA THR A 347 -26.04 -4.43 0.89
C THR A 347 -26.53 -4.64 -0.55
N PRO A 348 -27.00 -3.58 -1.24
CA PRO A 348 -27.45 -3.69 -2.62
C PRO A 348 -26.26 -3.78 -3.59
N PHE A 349 -26.46 -4.45 -4.72
CA PHE A 349 -25.55 -4.31 -5.85
C PHE A 349 -25.56 -2.87 -6.38
N LYS A 350 -24.40 -2.37 -6.80
CA LYS A 350 -24.29 -1.06 -7.46
C LYS A 350 -24.95 -1.16 -8.86
N PRO A 351 -25.68 -0.12 -9.33
CA PRO A 351 -26.42 -0.21 -10.60
C PRO A 351 -25.56 -0.48 -11.84
N ASP A 352 -24.35 0.10 -11.90
CA ASP A 352 -23.41 -0.13 -13.00
C ASP A 352 -22.39 -1.22 -12.63
N ALA A 353 -22.73 -2.47 -12.94
CA ALA A 353 -21.88 -3.62 -12.66
C ALA A 353 -20.56 -3.63 -13.46
N ALA A 354 -20.47 -2.89 -14.58
CA ALA A 354 -19.25 -2.79 -15.36
C ALA A 354 -18.26 -1.79 -14.74
N LEU A 355 -18.77 -0.68 -14.19
CA LEU A 355 -17.97 0.26 -13.40
C LEU A 355 -17.53 -0.40 -12.09
N TYR A 356 -18.48 -1.01 -11.36
CA TYR A 356 -18.28 -1.62 -10.04
C TYR A 356 -18.04 -3.13 -10.12
N ALA A 357 -17.14 -3.55 -11.02
CA ALA A 357 -16.88 -4.95 -11.32
C ALA A 357 -16.33 -5.70 -10.10
N ALA A 358 -15.35 -5.13 -9.38
CA ALA A 358 -14.80 -5.75 -8.18
C ALA A 358 -15.82 -5.80 -7.06
N HIS A 359 -16.50 -4.69 -6.77
CA HIS A 359 -17.53 -4.65 -5.73
C HIS A 359 -18.63 -5.68 -6.00
N THR A 360 -19.08 -5.84 -7.25
CA THR A 360 -20.09 -6.84 -7.63
C THR A 360 -19.58 -8.26 -7.38
N LEU A 361 -18.37 -8.57 -7.84
CA LEU A 361 -17.73 -9.87 -7.64
C LEU A 361 -17.62 -10.20 -6.14
N PHE A 362 -17.01 -9.31 -5.35
CA PHE A 362 -16.78 -9.58 -3.93
C PHE A 362 -18.03 -9.46 -3.05
N LEU A 363 -19.10 -8.81 -3.52
CA LEU A 363 -20.39 -8.84 -2.83
C LEU A 363 -21.04 -10.23 -2.97
N HIS A 364 -20.95 -10.89 -4.13
CA HIS A 364 -21.36 -12.30 -4.25
C HIS A 364 -20.56 -13.20 -3.30
N TYR A 365 -19.24 -13.01 -3.22
CA TYR A 365 -18.40 -13.72 -2.25
C TYR A 365 -18.89 -13.50 -0.81
N ALA A 366 -19.04 -12.24 -0.39
CA ALA A 366 -19.43 -11.90 0.98
C ALA A 366 -20.82 -12.46 1.33
N ARG A 367 -21.78 -12.35 0.40
CA ARG A 367 -23.14 -12.91 0.58
C ARG A 367 -23.10 -14.43 0.67
N GLY A 368 -22.28 -15.10 -0.14
CA GLY A 368 -22.08 -16.54 -0.08
C GLY A 368 -21.57 -17.01 1.29
N VAL A 369 -20.55 -16.33 1.83
CA VAL A 369 -20.04 -16.58 3.19
C VAL A 369 -21.13 -16.31 4.24
N ALA A 370 -21.84 -15.18 4.13
CA ALA A 370 -22.89 -14.81 5.07
C ALA A 370 -24.02 -15.86 5.12
N PHE A 371 -24.51 -16.31 3.97
CA PHE A 371 -25.52 -17.36 3.88
C PHE A 371 -25.04 -18.69 4.48
N GLY A 372 -23.78 -19.07 4.24
CA GLY A 372 -23.15 -20.22 4.89
C GLY A 372 -23.15 -20.07 6.42
N ALA A 373 -22.73 -18.92 6.93
CA ALA A 373 -22.69 -18.62 8.37
C ALA A 373 -24.08 -18.54 9.04
N THR A 374 -25.13 -18.23 8.27
CA THR A 374 -26.53 -18.21 8.72
C THR A 374 -27.30 -19.49 8.41
N ALA A 375 -26.62 -20.56 7.99
CA ALA A 375 -27.19 -21.88 7.69
C ALA A 375 -28.17 -21.94 6.49
N ASP A 376 -28.11 -20.97 5.58
CA ASP A 376 -28.81 -21.00 4.29
C ASP A 376 -27.83 -21.39 3.16
N VAL A 377 -27.32 -22.61 3.24
CA VAL A 377 -26.36 -23.14 2.26
C VAL A 377 -26.90 -23.11 0.82
N PRO A 378 -28.18 -23.40 0.52
CA PRO A 378 -28.71 -23.29 -0.84
C PRO A 378 -28.55 -21.89 -1.46
N SER A 379 -28.85 -20.83 -0.71
CA SER A 379 -28.61 -19.45 -1.15
C SER A 379 -27.12 -19.17 -1.29
N GLY A 380 -26.30 -19.65 -0.35
CA GLY A 380 -24.83 -19.54 -0.43
C GLY A 380 -24.24 -20.16 -1.70
N ARG A 381 -24.71 -21.35 -2.09
CA ARG A 381 -24.33 -22.01 -3.36
C ARG A 381 -24.81 -21.25 -4.60
N ALA A 382 -25.91 -20.50 -4.51
CA ALA A 382 -26.35 -19.63 -5.61
C ALA A 382 -25.40 -18.44 -5.80
N GLU A 383 -24.99 -17.80 -4.70
CA GLU A 383 -24.00 -16.73 -4.72
C GLU A 383 -22.63 -17.23 -5.20
N GLU A 384 -22.19 -18.42 -4.78
CA GLU A 384 -20.96 -19.05 -5.28
C GLU A 384 -20.98 -19.28 -6.79
N ARG A 385 -22.09 -19.76 -7.35
CA ARG A 385 -22.23 -19.93 -8.81
C ARG A 385 -22.13 -18.60 -9.55
N ALA A 386 -22.76 -17.54 -9.02
CA ALA A 386 -22.68 -16.20 -9.60
C ALA A 386 -21.25 -15.64 -9.53
N PHE A 387 -20.60 -15.78 -8.37
CA PHE A 387 -19.21 -15.41 -8.15
C PHE A 387 -18.27 -16.09 -9.16
N LEU A 388 -18.33 -17.42 -9.27
CA LEU A 388 -17.46 -18.18 -10.17
C LEU A 388 -17.73 -17.86 -11.65
N ALA A 389 -18.99 -17.58 -12.02
CA ALA A 389 -19.34 -17.18 -13.37
C ALA A 389 -18.77 -15.80 -13.74
N LEU A 390 -18.76 -14.85 -12.81
CA LEU A 390 -18.16 -13.53 -12.99
C LEU A 390 -16.63 -13.59 -13.00
N LEU A 391 -16.04 -14.35 -12.07
CA LEU A 391 -14.58 -14.53 -12.00
C LEU A 391 -14.05 -15.10 -13.32
N LYS A 392 -14.73 -16.09 -13.89
CA LYS A 392 -14.36 -16.67 -15.20
C LYS A 392 -14.40 -15.67 -16.37
N GLN A 393 -15.21 -14.62 -16.26
CA GLN A 393 -15.33 -13.56 -17.27
C GLN A 393 -14.40 -12.36 -16.99
N THR A 394 -13.71 -12.36 -15.85
CA THR A 394 -12.86 -11.26 -15.43
C THR A 394 -11.46 -11.47 -16.00
N GLU A 395 -10.99 -10.50 -16.78
CA GLU A 395 -9.65 -10.54 -17.35
C GLU A 395 -8.60 -10.05 -16.32
N PRO A 396 -7.39 -10.64 -16.30
CA PRO A 396 -6.28 -10.15 -15.49
C PRO A 396 -6.01 -8.66 -15.76
N GLY A 397 -5.78 -7.89 -14.70
CA GLY A 397 -5.52 -6.45 -14.79
C GLY A 397 -6.75 -5.57 -15.10
N HIS A 398 -7.95 -6.14 -15.26
CA HIS A 398 -9.18 -5.34 -15.41
C HIS A 398 -9.43 -4.43 -14.21
N ARG A 399 -9.09 -4.90 -13.01
CA ARG A 399 -8.99 -4.15 -11.77
C ARG A 399 -7.76 -4.60 -11.01
N ARG A 400 -7.12 -3.68 -10.31
CA ARG A 400 -5.92 -3.92 -9.53
C ARG A 400 -5.92 -2.99 -8.32
N LYS A 401 -5.40 -3.51 -7.22
CA LYS A 401 -5.05 -2.75 -6.04
C LYS A 401 -3.54 -2.87 -5.91
N HIS A 402 -2.82 -1.77 -6.06
CA HIS A 402 -1.35 -1.75 -6.07
C HIS A 402 -0.73 -2.81 -6.99
N ASN A 403 -0.27 -3.94 -6.44
CA ASN A 403 0.40 -5.02 -7.16
C ASN A 403 -0.50 -6.23 -7.41
N VAL A 404 -1.65 -6.33 -6.73
CA VAL A 404 -2.54 -7.49 -6.77
C VAL A 404 -3.72 -7.25 -7.69
N ASP A 405 -3.90 -8.13 -8.67
CA ASP A 405 -5.03 -8.05 -9.60
C ASP A 405 -6.30 -8.75 -9.07
N ILE A 406 -7.43 -8.33 -9.61
CA ILE A 406 -8.76 -8.84 -9.24
C ILE A 406 -8.92 -10.36 -9.43
N VAL A 407 -8.27 -10.96 -10.42
CA VAL A 407 -8.36 -12.40 -10.67
C VAL A 407 -7.62 -13.15 -9.57
N GLN A 408 -6.38 -12.74 -9.25
CA GLN A 408 -5.62 -13.30 -8.12
C GLN A 408 -6.39 -13.23 -6.80
N MET A 409 -6.97 -12.06 -6.50
CA MET A 409 -7.79 -11.86 -5.30
C MET A 409 -9.07 -12.72 -5.33
N GLY A 410 -9.70 -12.83 -6.51
CA GLY A 410 -10.87 -13.67 -6.73
C GLY A 410 -10.58 -15.17 -6.58
N GLU A 411 -9.40 -15.64 -6.98
CA GLU A 411 -8.99 -17.03 -6.82
C GLU A 411 -8.77 -17.42 -5.36
N VAL A 412 -8.27 -16.51 -4.52
CA VAL A 412 -8.23 -16.71 -3.06
C VAL A 412 -9.66 -16.81 -2.50
N ALA A 413 -10.51 -15.86 -2.87
CA ALA A 413 -11.90 -15.80 -2.44
C ALA A 413 -12.70 -17.05 -2.85
N ALA A 414 -12.44 -17.61 -4.05
CA ALA A 414 -13.06 -18.84 -4.53
C ALA A 414 -12.80 -20.03 -3.61
N GLU A 415 -11.55 -20.18 -3.13
CA GLU A 415 -11.18 -21.26 -2.22
C GLU A 415 -11.85 -21.11 -0.86
N VAL A 416 -11.83 -19.89 -0.31
CA VAL A 416 -12.45 -19.60 0.99
C VAL A 416 -13.95 -19.83 0.94
N LEU A 417 -14.64 -19.31 -0.09
CA LEU A 417 -16.09 -19.46 -0.23
C LEU A 417 -16.50 -20.93 -0.39
N ALA A 418 -15.80 -21.69 -1.23
CA ALA A 418 -16.06 -23.10 -1.41
C ALA A 418 -15.90 -23.87 -0.10
N ALA A 419 -14.84 -23.56 0.66
CA ALA A 419 -14.59 -24.20 1.95
C ALA A 419 -15.67 -23.91 2.98
N GLU A 420 -16.09 -22.64 3.10
CA GLU A 420 -17.15 -22.24 4.03
C GLU A 420 -18.44 -23.03 3.78
N LEU A 421 -18.86 -23.16 2.52
CA LEU A 421 -20.07 -23.89 2.17
C LEU A 421 -19.92 -25.40 2.38
N LEU A 422 -18.79 -26.00 1.96
CA LEU A 422 -18.50 -27.42 2.17
C LEU A 422 -18.48 -27.79 3.66
N TYR A 423 -17.91 -26.94 4.50
CA TYR A 423 -17.87 -27.17 5.93
C TYR A 423 -19.29 -27.20 6.53
N ARG A 424 -20.17 -26.29 6.09
CA ARG A 424 -21.59 -26.26 6.52
C ARG A 424 -22.41 -27.44 5.99
N GLU A 425 -21.99 -28.03 4.88
CA GLU A 425 -22.56 -29.28 4.35
C GLU A 425 -22.02 -30.54 5.05
N GLY A 426 -21.08 -30.40 6.00
CA GLY A 426 -20.45 -31.51 6.70
C GLY A 426 -19.29 -32.16 5.93
N ALA A 427 -18.95 -31.66 4.74
CA ALA A 427 -17.82 -32.13 3.94
C ALA A 427 -16.49 -31.54 4.44
N CYS A 428 -16.18 -31.73 5.72
CA CYS A 428 -15.12 -31.03 6.44
C CYS A 428 -13.72 -31.26 5.83
N ASP A 429 -13.36 -32.48 5.47
CA ASP A 429 -12.03 -32.75 4.87
C ASP A 429 -11.85 -32.07 3.51
N GLN A 430 -12.92 -31.99 2.71
CA GLN A 430 -12.88 -31.22 1.46
C GLN A 430 -12.73 -29.73 1.74
N ALA A 431 -13.46 -29.19 2.74
CA ALA A 431 -13.34 -27.80 3.15
C ALA A 431 -11.91 -27.43 3.58
N PHE A 432 -11.25 -28.28 4.38
CA PHE A 432 -9.87 -28.07 4.77
C PHE A 432 -8.91 -28.08 3.57
N GLY A 433 -9.07 -29.02 2.64
CA GLY A 433 -8.28 -29.05 1.40
C GLY A 433 -8.46 -27.79 0.54
N ARG A 434 -9.67 -27.23 0.47
CA ARG A 434 -9.91 -25.92 -0.19
C ARG A 434 -9.19 -24.78 0.54
N LEU A 435 -9.24 -24.73 1.88
CA LEU A 435 -8.54 -23.70 2.63
C LEU A 435 -7.02 -23.79 2.55
N GLU A 436 -6.45 -25.00 2.51
CA GLU A 436 -5.02 -25.21 2.24
C GLU A 436 -4.63 -24.71 0.85
N ALA A 437 -5.45 -24.97 -0.17
CA ALA A 437 -5.26 -24.38 -1.50
C ALA A 437 -5.40 -22.84 -1.49
N GLY A 438 -6.35 -22.31 -0.71
CA GLY A 438 -6.53 -20.87 -0.51
C GLY A 438 -5.32 -20.23 0.18
N VAL A 439 -4.72 -20.90 1.15
CA VAL A 439 -3.46 -20.51 1.79
C VAL A 439 -2.33 -20.45 0.76
N ALA A 440 -2.17 -21.47 -0.09
CA ALA A 440 -1.14 -21.48 -1.12
C ALA A 440 -1.32 -20.33 -2.13
N ARG A 441 -2.56 -20.00 -2.50
CA ARG A 441 -2.87 -18.85 -3.37
C ARG A 441 -2.60 -17.52 -2.69
N PHE A 442 -2.96 -17.40 -1.41
CA PHE A 442 -2.70 -16.22 -0.61
C PHE A 442 -1.20 -15.93 -0.52
N ASP A 443 -0.37 -16.95 -0.25
CA ASP A 443 1.09 -16.81 -0.15
C ASP A 443 1.76 -16.53 -1.51
N ALA A 444 1.10 -16.90 -2.62
CA ALA A 444 1.59 -16.66 -3.97
C ALA A 444 1.20 -15.28 -4.53
N LEU A 445 0.44 -14.47 -3.76
CA LEU A 445 0.14 -13.11 -4.16
C LEU A 445 1.43 -12.28 -4.29
N PRO A 446 1.49 -11.33 -5.25
CA PRO A 446 2.58 -10.36 -5.30
C PRO A 446 2.74 -9.63 -3.97
N TYR A 447 3.98 -9.24 -3.65
CA TYR A 447 4.25 -8.43 -2.46
C TYR A 447 3.44 -7.13 -2.52
N ASP A 448 2.71 -6.87 -1.44
CA ASP A 448 1.88 -5.68 -1.27
C ASP A 448 1.69 -5.41 0.22
N GLU A 449 1.61 -4.13 0.58
CA GLU A 449 1.38 -3.67 1.94
C GLU A 449 0.31 -2.60 1.89
N PRO A 450 -0.88 -2.80 2.48
CA PRO A 450 -1.32 -4.01 3.17
C PRO A 450 -1.43 -5.18 2.20
N HIS A 451 -1.33 -6.40 2.73
CA HIS A 451 -1.45 -7.62 1.94
C HIS A 451 -2.70 -7.57 1.03
N GLY A 452 -2.57 -7.96 -0.24
CA GLY A 452 -3.61 -7.74 -1.25
C GLY A 452 -4.96 -8.39 -0.91
N TRP A 453 -4.97 -9.48 -0.15
CA TRP A 453 -6.16 -10.05 0.49
C TRP A 453 -6.16 -9.74 2.00
N LEU A 454 -7.19 -9.02 2.45
CA LEU A 454 -7.17 -8.36 3.77
C LEU A 454 -7.46 -9.28 4.98
N ILE A 455 -7.90 -10.53 4.75
CA ILE A 455 -8.22 -11.50 5.80
C ILE A 455 -7.37 -12.74 5.59
N SER A 456 -6.39 -12.99 6.46
CA SER A 456 -5.56 -14.19 6.33
C SER A 456 -6.42 -15.47 6.25
N VAL A 457 -6.21 -16.26 5.19
CA VAL A 457 -6.91 -17.54 4.99
C VAL A 457 -6.60 -18.53 6.11
N ARG A 458 -5.41 -18.41 6.71
CA ARG A 458 -4.99 -19.22 7.86
C ARG A 458 -5.88 -19.01 9.08
N GLN A 459 -6.44 -17.82 9.27
CA GLN A 459 -7.34 -17.55 10.39
C GLN A 459 -8.67 -18.28 10.21
N THR A 460 -9.18 -18.39 8.98
CA THR A 460 -10.36 -19.20 8.67
C THR A 460 -10.05 -20.69 8.82
N LEU A 461 -8.93 -21.17 8.26
CA LEU A 461 -8.49 -22.57 8.39
C LEU A 461 -8.31 -22.98 9.86
N GLY A 462 -7.57 -22.19 10.63
CA GLY A 462 -7.35 -22.41 12.04
C GLY A 462 -8.66 -22.43 12.83
N ALA A 463 -9.58 -21.51 12.53
CA ALA A 463 -10.86 -21.42 13.25
C ALA A 463 -11.72 -22.67 13.03
N LEU A 464 -11.85 -23.13 11.78
CA LEU A 464 -12.63 -24.33 11.46
C LEU A 464 -11.96 -25.62 11.95
N LEU A 465 -10.62 -25.71 11.91
CA LEU A 465 -9.89 -26.82 12.54
C LEU A 465 -10.12 -26.85 14.05
N THR A 466 -10.11 -25.68 14.70
CA THR A 466 -10.35 -25.55 16.15
C THR A 466 -11.77 -25.98 16.51
N GLU A 467 -12.77 -25.50 15.78
CA GLU A 467 -14.18 -25.88 15.97
C GLU A 467 -14.40 -27.39 15.77
N HIS A 468 -13.65 -28.01 14.85
CA HIS A 468 -13.69 -29.45 14.60
C HIS A 468 -12.82 -30.28 15.58
N GLY A 469 -12.22 -29.65 16.59
CA GLY A 469 -11.37 -30.33 17.59
C GLY A 469 -9.96 -30.72 17.10
N ARG A 470 -9.54 -30.28 15.91
CA ARG A 470 -8.21 -30.55 15.32
C ARG A 470 -7.17 -29.54 15.84
N HIS A 471 -7.04 -29.44 17.17
CA HIS A 471 -6.22 -28.41 17.85
C HIS A 471 -4.72 -28.46 17.51
N GLU A 472 -4.18 -29.63 17.17
CA GLU A 472 -2.78 -29.76 16.72
C GLU A 472 -2.51 -29.06 15.39
N ALA A 473 -3.34 -29.37 14.39
CA ALA A 473 -3.25 -28.77 13.07
C ALA A 473 -3.52 -27.26 13.17
N ALA A 474 -4.54 -26.86 13.94
CA ALA A 474 -4.85 -25.44 14.18
C ALA A 474 -3.68 -24.69 14.84
N THR A 475 -3.00 -25.28 15.83
CA THR A 475 -1.81 -24.69 16.47
C THR A 475 -0.72 -24.38 15.44
N THR A 476 -0.47 -25.30 14.51
CA THR A 476 0.52 -25.11 13.43
C THR A 476 0.12 -23.94 12.52
N VAL A 477 -1.15 -23.90 12.10
CA VAL A 477 -1.69 -22.85 11.23
C VAL A 477 -1.61 -21.47 11.88
N TYR A 478 -1.99 -21.33 13.16
CA TYR A 478 -1.90 -20.05 13.87
C TYR A 478 -0.46 -19.61 14.12
N THR A 479 0.46 -20.55 14.39
CA THR A 479 1.88 -20.23 14.57
C THR A 479 2.47 -19.68 13.27
N GLN A 480 2.11 -20.27 12.12
CA GLN A 480 2.52 -19.76 10.81
C GLN A 480 1.91 -18.39 10.50
N ASP A 481 0.63 -18.17 10.84
CA ASP A 481 -0.02 -16.87 10.66
C ASP A 481 0.66 -15.78 11.48
N LEU A 482 0.95 -16.04 12.77
CA LEU A 482 1.60 -15.08 13.66
C LEU A 482 3.06 -14.79 13.29
N ALA A 483 3.71 -15.67 12.53
CA ALA A 483 5.04 -15.40 11.98
C ALA A 483 5.00 -14.37 10.83
N ILE A 484 3.86 -14.24 10.16
CA ILE A 484 3.65 -13.28 9.04
C ILE A 484 2.97 -12.01 9.56
N PHE A 485 1.95 -12.15 10.40
CA PHE A 485 1.15 -11.07 10.98
C PHE A 485 1.26 -11.11 12.51
N PRO A 486 2.40 -10.68 13.08
CA PRO A 486 2.62 -10.75 14.52
C PRO A 486 1.59 -9.96 15.31
N ALA A 487 1.38 -10.36 16.56
CA ALA A 487 0.46 -9.74 17.52
C ALA A 487 -1.02 -9.60 17.08
N ASN A 488 -1.45 -10.26 16.00
CA ASN A 488 -2.84 -10.16 15.56
C ASN A 488 -3.77 -10.88 16.56
N VAL A 489 -4.87 -10.21 16.94
CA VAL A 489 -5.73 -10.68 18.03
C VAL A 489 -6.44 -11.99 17.68
N TRP A 490 -6.73 -12.20 16.40
CA TRP A 490 -7.48 -13.35 15.89
C TRP A 490 -6.71 -14.65 16.08
N SER A 491 -5.48 -14.74 15.56
CA SER A 491 -4.66 -15.95 15.67
C SER A 491 -4.17 -16.17 17.09
N LEU A 492 -3.91 -15.12 17.87
CA LEU A 492 -3.61 -15.25 19.29
C LEU A 492 -4.77 -15.87 20.07
N THR A 493 -6.02 -15.45 19.81
CA THR A 493 -7.22 -16.08 20.40
C THR A 493 -7.32 -17.56 20.04
N GLY A 494 -7.12 -17.90 18.75
CA GLY A 494 -7.19 -19.29 18.29
C GLY A 494 -6.09 -20.18 18.89
N LEU A 495 -4.88 -19.64 18.99
CA LEU A 495 -3.74 -20.33 19.59
C LEU A 495 -3.95 -20.57 21.09
N LYS A 496 -4.51 -19.58 21.81
CA LYS A 496 -4.94 -19.74 23.21
C LYS A 496 -5.90 -20.92 23.36
N ILE A 497 -6.98 -20.96 22.58
CA ILE A 497 -7.99 -22.03 22.63
C ILE A 497 -7.34 -23.40 22.41
N CYS A 498 -6.45 -23.50 21.42
CA CYS A 498 -5.76 -24.77 21.12
C CYS A 498 -4.81 -25.19 22.25
N HIS A 499 -4.10 -24.25 22.87
CA HIS A 499 -3.21 -24.52 24.00
C HIS A 499 -3.98 -24.93 25.27
N GLU A 500 -5.12 -24.31 25.55
CA GLU A 500 -6.02 -24.69 26.65
C GLU A 500 -6.51 -26.13 26.47
N ALA A 501 -7.05 -26.46 25.29
CA ALA A 501 -7.56 -27.79 24.98
C ALA A 501 -6.49 -28.90 25.09
N ARG A 502 -5.22 -28.55 24.91
CA ARG A 502 -4.06 -29.46 24.95
C ARG A 502 -3.28 -29.42 26.26
N ALA A 503 -3.66 -28.57 27.21
CA ALA A 503 -2.87 -28.26 28.41
C ALA A 503 -1.39 -27.93 28.09
N ASP A 504 -1.16 -27.14 27.02
CA ASP A 504 0.18 -26.79 26.55
C ASP A 504 0.85 -25.76 27.49
N PRO A 505 2.10 -25.99 27.95
CA PRO A 505 2.78 -25.06 28.87
C PRO A 505 3.04 -23.68 28.26
N ARG A 506 2.96 -23.53 26.93
CA ARG A 506 3.10 -22.24 26.23
C ARG A 506 1.87 -21.32 26.40
N LEU A 507 0.76 -21.83 26.92
CA LEU A 507 -0.48 -21.08 27.14
C LEU A 507 -0.23 -19.72 27.83
N ALA A 508 0.53 -19.72 28.92
CA ALA A 508 0.77 -18.50 29.70
C ALA A 508 1.50 -17.40 28.91
N ALA A 509 2.30 -17.75 27.89
CA ALA A 509 2.94 -16.76 27.02
C ALA A 509 1.93 -16.15 26.05
N VAL A 510 1.14 -17.01 25.38
CA VAL A 510 0.09 -16.58 24.45
C VAL A 510 -0.96 -15.72 25.14
N GLU A 511 -1.35 -16.03 26.38
CA GLU A 511 -2.29 -15.21 27.15
C GLU A 511 -1.76 -13.80 27.45
N ARG A 512 -0.45 -13.66 27.72
CA ARG A 512 0.16 -12.35 27.94
C ARG A 512 0.17 -11.52 26.66
N GLU A 513 0.55 -12.12 25.54
CA GLU A 513 0.54 -11.46 24.24
C GLU A 513 -0.88 -11.06 23.82
N LEU A 514 -1.84 -11.98 23.95
CA LEU A 514 -3.25 -11.74 23.65
C LEU A 514 -3.81 -10.60 24.50
N LYS A 515 -3.49 -10.56 25.80
CA LYS A 515 -3.94 -9.48 26.69
C LYS A 515 -3.46 -8.10 26.23
N VAL A 516 -2.27 -8.00 25.64
CA VAL A 516 -1.76 -6.73 25.08
C VAL A 516 -2.51 -6.41 23.78
N ALA A 517 -2.62 -7.36 22.85
CA ALA A 517 -3.32 -7.16 21.58
C ALA A 517 -4.79 -6.74 21.78
N GLN A 518 -5.47 -7.33 22.75
CA GLN A 518 -6.86 -7.01 23.10
C GLN A 518 -7.07 -5.59 23.66
N GLN A 519 -6.03 -4.86 24.03
CA GLN A 519 -6.18 -3.47 24.49
C GLN A 519 -6.65 -2.54 23.36
N LEU A 520 -6.40 -2.91 22.11
CA LEU A 520 -6.86 -2.16 20.93
C LEU A 520 -8.29 -2.56 20.54
N ALA A 521 -8.66 -3.83 20.70
CA ALA A 521 -9.94 -4.36 20.23
C ALA A 521 -11.15 -3.65 20.90
N ASP A 522 -12.16 -3.35 20.09
CA ASP A 522 -13.41 -2.71 20.55
C ASP A 522 -14.63 -3.65 20.52
N VAL A 523 -14.38 -4.93 20.21
CA VAL A 523 -15.36 -6.02 20.25
C VAL A 523 -14.75 -7.24 20.95
N PRO A 524 -15.56 -8.11 21.56
CA PRO A 524 -15.09 -9.42 22.02
C PRO A 524 -14.51 -10.25 20.88
N ILE A 525 -13.41 -10.97 21.16
CA ILE A 525 -12.71 -11.83 20.21
C ILE A 525 -12.52 -13.23 20.82
N GLY A 526 -13.49 -14.11 20.57
CA GLY A 526 -13.52 -15.48 21.11
C GLY A 526 -13.31 -16.56 20.08
N ALA A 527 -13.16 -16.18 18.81
CA ALA A 527 -12.71 -17.06 17.76
C ALA A 527 -11.87 -16.27 16.75
N SER A 528 -11.00 -16.96 16.02
CA SER A 528 -10.15 -16.36 14.99
C SER A 528 -10.91 -15.98 13.72
N CYS A 529 -12.14 -16.47 13.54
CA CYS A 529 -13.01 -16.16 12.42
C CYS A 529 -14.48 -16.25 12.85
N ALA A 530 -15.31 -15.31 12.38
CA ALA A 530 -16.75 -15.30 12.64
C ALA A 530 -17.50 -16.51 12.06
N CYS A 531 -16.84 -17.27 11.19
CA CYS A 531 -17.35 -18.50 10.61
C CYS A 531 -17.28 -19.72 11.56
N ALA A 532 -16.52 -19.65 12.67
CA ALA A 532 -16.56 -20.65 13.73
C ALA A 532 -17.77 -20.40 14.64
N LEU A 533 -18.96 -20.78 14.16
CA LEU A 533 -20.26 -20.42 14.74
C LEU A 533 -20.43 -20.86 16.20
N GLN A 534 -19.85 -22.00 16.60
CA GLN A 534 -19.99 -22.51 17.97
C GLN A 534 -19.30 -21.57 18.97
N SER A 535 -18.05 -21.19 18.68
CA SER A 535 -17.26 -20.28 19.51
C SER A 535 -17.74 -18.83 19.37
N TRP A 536 -18.09 -18.39 18.16
CA TRP A 536 -18.52 -17.02 17.88
C TRP A 536 -19.86 -16.64 18.54
N ARG A 537 -20.82 -17.57 18.59
CA ARG A 537 -22.13 -17.32 19.21
C ARG A 537 -22.09 -17.35 20.73
N GLN A 538 -21.19 -18.14 21.34
CA GLN A 538 -21.05 -18.22 22.79
C GLN A 538 -20.65 -16.86 23.41
N GLU A 539 -19.84 -16.06 22.71
CA GLU A 539 -19.51 -14.71 23.19
C GLU A 539 -20.66 -13.71 23.15
N LYS A 540 -21.54 -13.78 22.14
CA LYS A 540 -22.72 -12.90 22.08
C LYS A 540 -23.71 -13.16 23.23
N CYS A 541 -23.67 -14.36 23.82
CA CYS A 541 -24.47 -14.69 24.99
C CYS A 541 -23.79 -14.33 26.33
N CYS A 542 -22.50 -14.00 26.32
CA CYS A 542 -21.72 -13.66 27.51
C CYS A 542 -21.33 -12.17 27.61
N ALA A 543 -21.70 -11.35 26.62
CA ALA A 543 -21.66 -9.89 26.75
C ALA A 543 -22.83 -9.41 27.64
N PRO A 544 -22.58 -8.57 28.66
CA PRO A 544 -23.61 -8.14 29.62
C PRO A 544 -24.76 -7.33 29.01
#